data_AF-A0AB35FP58-F1
#
_entry.id   AF-A0AB35FP58-F1
#
_cell.length_a   1.000
_cell.length_b   1.000
_cell.length_c   1.000
_cell.angle_alpha   90.00
_cell.angle_beta   90.00
_cell.angle_gamma   90.00
#
_symmetry.space_group_name_H-M   'P 1'
#
loop_
_entity.id
_entity.type
_entity.pdbx_description
1 polymer ?
#
loop_
_entity_poly.entity_id
_entity_poly.type
_entity_poly.pdbx_seq_one_letter_code
_entity_poly.pdbx_strand_id
1 'polypeptide(L)'
;MTIKERQEREAHDRENPWRPMSMARADGLICDLLFDDMVGHFATEALQYFLDVDGRWYQIEPPRRIYEQPMNWRPSYVRMRPERRRIVKQRSSAR
;
A
#
# COMPACT_ATOMS: atom_id res chain seq x y z
N MET A 1 -21.78 -6.23 -6.48
CA MET A 1 -21.57 -5.78 -5.10
C MET A 1 -22.80 -6.16 -4.28
N THR A 2 -22.66 -7.21 -3.48
CA THR A 2 -23.71 -7.71 -2.59
C THR A 2 -23.68 -6.94 -1.26
N ILE A 3 -24.81 -6.83 -0.55
CA ILE A 3 -24.90 -6.07 0.72
C ILE A 3 -23.88 -6.55 1.77
N LYS A 4 -23.55 -7.85 1.77
CA LYS A 4 -22.49 -8.43 2.62
C LYS A 4 -21.10 -7.87 2.33
N GLU A 5 -20.70 -7.78 1.06
CA GLU A 5 -19.39 -7.23 0.69
C GLU A 5 -19.25 -5.74 1.05
N ARG A 6 -20.36 -4.98 1.07
CA ARG A 6 -20.35 -3.58 1.55
C ARG A 6 -20.17 -3.49 3.06
N GLN A 7 -20.90 -4.30 3.83
CA GLN A 7 -20.78 -4.33 5.29
C GLN A 7 -19.41 -4.82 5.78
N GLU A 8 -18.84 -5.83 5.13
CA GLU A 8 -17.49 -6.31 5.45
C GLU A 8 -16.42 -5.27 5.12
N ARG A 9 -16.60 -4.48 4.06
CA ARG A 9 -15.74 -3.32 3.76
C ARG A 9 -15.88 -2.21 4.79
N GLU A 10 -17.10 -1.83 5.16
CA GLU A 10 -17.33 -0.78 6.17
C GLU A 10 -16.79 -1.16 7.56
N ALA A 11 -16.91 -2.44 7.96
CA ALA A 11 -16.30 -2.95 9.18
C ALA A 11 -14.77 -2.94 9.10
N HIS A 12 -14.23 -3.41 7.97
CA HIS A 12 -12.79 -3.42 7.73
C HIS A 12 -12.19 -2.01 7.70
N ASP A 13 -12.89 -1.01 7.14
CA ASP A 13 -12.50 0.40 7.11
C ASP A 13 -12.53 1.02 8.51
N ARG A 14 -13.53 0.65 9.34
CA ARG A 14 -13.61 1.07 10.74
C ARG A 14 -12.48 0.50 11.61
N GLU A 15 -12.04 -0.72 11.31
CA GLU A 15 -10.91 -1.38 12.01
C GLU A 15 -9.54 -0.95 11.45
N ASN A 16 -9.50 -0.31 10.28
CA ASN A 16 -8.30 0.12 9.58
C ASN A 16 -8.31 1.60 9.25
N PRO A 17 -8.23 2.49 10.25
CA PRO A 17 -8.13 3.91 9.97
C PRO A 17 -6.84 4.21 9.20
N TRP A 18 -6.91 5.22 8.33
CA TRP A 18 -5.73 5.85 7.76
C TRP A 18 -4.83 6.36 8.88
N ARG A 19 -3.54 6.04 8.78
CA ARG A 19 -2.52 6.37 9.77
C ARG A 19 -1.53 7.37 9.18
N PRO A 20 -0.93 8.24 10.01
CA PRO A 20 0.14 9.13 9.56
C PRO A 20 1.36 8.31 9.11
N MET A 21 2.07 8.81 8.11
CA MET A 21 3.27 8.16 7.55
C MET A 21 4.36 7.88 8.60
N SER A 22 4.44 8.68 9.66
CA SER A 22 5.38 8.50 10.77
C SER A 22 5.22 7.18 11.52
N MET A 23 4.06 6.51 11.39
CA MET A 23 3.82 5.21 12.00
C MET A 23 4.17 4.02 11.08
N ALA A 24 4.51 4.27 9.81
CA ALA A 24 4.85 3.21 8.88
C ALA A 24 6.15 2.50 9.27
N ARG A 25 6.21 1.19 9.10
CA ARG A 25 7.38 0.36 9.44
C ARG A 25 7.85 -0.42 8.23
N ALA A 26 9.17 -0.56 8.10
CA ALA A 26 9.83 -1.32 7.04
C ALA A 26 9.81 -2.84 7.27
N ASP A 27 8.72 -3.37 7.85
CA ASP A 27 8.59 -4.79 8.21
C ASP A 27 7.99 -5.65 7.08
N GLY A 28 7.69 -5.04 5.92
CA GLY A 28 7.07 -5.73 4.79
C GLY A 28 5.57 -5.94 4.96
N LEU A 29 4.93 -5.21 5.86
CA LEU A 29 3.48 -5.11 5.93
C LEU A 29 2.94 -4.50 4.63
N ILE A 30 1.97 -5.18 4.04
CA ILE A 30 1.25 -4.65 2.88
C ILE A 30 0.31 -3.55 3.37
N CYS A 31 0.28 -2.45 2.63
CA CYS A 31 -0.55 -1.31 2.94
C CYS A 31 -1.05 -0.62 1.67
N ASP A 32 -2.11 0.14 1.85
CA ASP A 32 -2.60 1.09 0.87
C ASP A 32 -2.01 2.47 1.18
N LEU A 33 -1.70 3.23 0.14
CA LEU A 33 -1.17 4.59 0.26
C LEU A 33 -2.19 5.59 -0.27
N LEU A 34 -2.37 6.67 0.49
CA LEU A 34 -3.14 7.83 0.08
C LEU A 34 -2.17 8.91 -0.38
N PHE A 35 -2.32 9.36 -1.62
CA PHE A 35 -1.56 10.46 -2.19
C PHE A 35 -2.41 11.73 -2.22
N ASP A 36 -1.77 12.89 -2.10
CA ASP A 36 -2.44 14.18 -2.31
C ASP A 36 -2.66 14.36 -3.81
N ASP A 37 -3.86 14.05 -4.28
CA ASP A 37 -4.13 14.05 -5.71
C ASP A 37 -4.72 15.40 -6.16
N MET A 38 -3.86 16.31 -6.64
CA MET A 38 -4.29 17.48 -7.43
C MET A 38 -4.80 17.11 -8.83
N VAL A 39 -4.72 15.84 -9.26
CA VAL A 39 -5.00 15.36 -10.62
C VAL A 39 -6.24 14.44 -10.70
N GLY A 40 -6.99 14.33 -9.60
CA GLY A 40 -8.31 13.70 -9.56
C GLY A 40 -8.26 12.22 -9.19
N HIS A 41 -9.17 11.81 -8.30
CA HIS A 41 -9.27 10.47 -7.70
C HIS A 41 -8.95 9.34 -8.69
N PHE A 42 -7.68 8.92 -8.75
CA PHE A 42 -7.39 7.59 -9.24
C PHE A 42 -7.92 6.62 -8.19
N ALA A 43 -8.73 5.67 -8.64
CA ALA A 43 -9.13 4.54 -7.81
C ALA A 43 -7.87 3.77 -7.41
N THR A 44 -7.24 4.17 -6.30
CA THR A 44 -6.21 3.41 -5.59
C THR A 44 -6.80 2.15 -4.95
N GLU A 45 -8.11 1.90 -5.13
CA GLU A 45 -8.92 0.79 -4.60
C GLU A 45 -8.42 -0.63 -4.94
N ALA A 46 -7.25 -0.79 -5.55
CA ALA A 46 -6.60 -2.08 -5.77
C ALA A 46 -5.06 -2.03 -5.73
N LEU A 47 -4.44 -0.88 -5.46
CA LEU A 47 -2.98 -0.76 -5.49
C LEU A 47 -2.40 -1.01 -4.10
N GLN A 48 -1.61 -2.08 -4.01
CA GLN A 48 -0.96 -2.48 -2.77
C GLN A 48 0.51 -2.07 -2.77
N TYR A 49 0.97 -1.61 -1.62
CA TYR A 49 2.32 -1.09 -1.42
C TYR A 49 2.99 -1.72 -0.20
N PHE A 50 4.30 -1.52 -0.07
CA PHE A 50 5.04 -1.81 1.16
C PHE A 50 6.23 -0.85 1.31
N LEU A 51 6.64 -0.62 2.56
CA LEU A 51 7.87 0.08 2.90
C LEU A 51 9.01 -0.94 3.02
N ASP A 52 10.09 -0.75 2.27
CA ASP A 52 11.28 -1.57 2.38
C ASP A 52 12.29 -0.98 3.38
N VAL A 53 13.28 -1.79 3.78
CA VAL A 53 14.32 -1.39 4.76
C VAL A 53 15.23 -0.26 4.29
N ASP A 54 15.23 0.03 2.99
CA ASP A 54 15.94 1.17 2.40
C ASP A 54 15.15 2.49 2.50
N GLY A 55 14.02 2.49 3.19
CA GLY A 55 13.17 3.66 3.39
C GLY A 55 12.35 4.04 2.15
N ARG A 56 12.26 3.17 1.15
CA ARG A 56 11.55 3.45 -0.11
C ARG A 56 10.24 2.68 -0.18
N TRP A 57 9.27 3.32 -0.82
CA TRP A 57 7.96 2.74 -1.10
C TRP A 57 7.98 1.99 -2.43
N TYR A 58 7.38 0.81 -2.41
CA TYR A 58 7.26 -0.07 -3.56
C TYR A 58 5.79 -0.45 -3.77
N GLN A 59 5.33 -0.35 -5.02
CA GLN A 59 4.06 -0.92 -5.45
C GLN A 59 4.27 -2.37 -5.85
N ILE A 60 3.32 -3.23 -5.48
CA ILE A 60 3.39 -4.67 -5.71
C ILE A 60 3.03 -5.01 -7.15
N GLU A 61 1.95 -4.42 -7.68
CA GLU A 61 1.45 -4.68 -9.03
C GLU A 61 0.91 -3.39 -9.69
N PRO A 62 1.43 -2.99 -10.86
CA PRO A 62 2.73 -3.39 -11.40
C PRO A 62 3.89 -3.08 -10.44
N PRO A 63 4.95 -3.93 -10.40
CA PRO A 63 6.15 -3.66 -9.63
C PRO A 63 6.81 -2.34 -10.02
N ARG A 64 6.68 -1.32 -9.17
CA ARG A 64 7.34 -0.02 -9.37
C ARG A 64 7.81 0.58 -8.06
N ARG A 65 8.87 1.38 -8.15
CA ARG A 65 9.32 2.23 -7.05
C ARG A 65 8.49 3.52 -7.07
N ILE A 66 7.98 3.89 -5.90
CA ILE A 66 7.21 5.12 -5.70
C ILE A 66 8.18 6.23 -5.31
N TYR A 67 8.04 7.38 -5.98
CA TYR A 67 8.83 8.58 -5.72
C TYR A 67 7.96 9.71 -5.16
N GLU A 68 6.65 9.61 -5.39
CA GLU A 68 5.61 10.46 -4.86
C GLU A 68 5.55 10.30 -3.34
N GLN A 69 5.24 11.40 -2.64
CA GLN A 69 5.11 11.40 -1.18
C GLN A 69 3.66 11.08 -0.82
N PRO A 70 3.37 9.88 -0.27
CA PRO A 70 2.05 9.60 0.28
C PRO A 70 1.80 10.45 1.54
N MET A 71 0.56 10.87 1.74
CA MET A 71 0.12 11.63 2.92
C MET A 71 -0.18 10.70 4.10
N ASN A 72 -0.85 9.58 3.81
CA ASN A 72 -1.32 8.63 4.80
C ASN A 72 -1.18 7.21 4.26
N TRP A 73 -1.17 6.24 5.17
CA TRP A 73 -1.12 4.83 4.82
C TRP A 73 -2.10 4.05 5.67
N ARG A 74 -2.51 2.88 5.18
CA ARG A 74 -3.41 2.00 5.90
C ARG A 74 -2.93 0.56 5.79
N PRO A 75 -2.79 -0.18 6.91
CA PRO A 75 -2.35 -1.56 6.85
C PRO A 75 -3.43 -2.46 6.23
N SER A 76 -3.04 -3.43 5.41
CA SER A 76 -3.91 -4.51 4.95
C SER A 76 -3.83 -5.74 5.87
N TYR A 77 -3.10 -5.66 6.99
CA TYR A 77 -2.77 -6.74 7.95
C TYR A 77 -2.15 -8.03 7.36
N VAL A 78 -1.89 -8.05 6.06
CA VAL A 78 -1.15 -9.13 5.39
C VAL A 78 0.31 -8.73 5.29
N ARG A 79 1.21 -9.61 5.75
CA ARG A 79 2.65 -9.43 5.58
C ARG A 79 3.13 -10.14 4.32
N MET A 80 3.95 -9.43 3.55
CA MET A 80 4.59 -10.03 2.39
C MET A 80 5.77 -10.91 2.81
N ARG A 81 5.90 -12.09 2.19
CA ARG A 81 7.08 -12.94 2.36
C ARG A 81 8.35 -12.21 1.86
N PRO A 82 9.50 -12.35 2.54
CA PRO A 82 10.76 -11.71 2.13
C PRO A 82 11.17 -12.01 0.68
N GLU A 83 10.94 -13.24 0.21
CA GLU A 83 11.22 -13.66 -1.17
C GLU A 83 10.44 -12.83 -2.19
N ARG A 84 9.14 -12.61 -1.93
CA ARG A 84 8.27 -11.83 -2.80
C ARG A 84 8.70 -10.35 -2.82
N ARG A 85 9.12 -9.80 -1.67
CA ARG A 85 9.69 -8.44 -1.59
C ARG A 85 10.91 -8.28 -2.50
N ARG A 86 11.82 -9.27 -2.47
CA ARG A 86 13.01 -9.27 -3.33
C ARG A 86 12.65 -9.28 -4.82
N ILE A 87 11.67 -10.08 -5.22
CA ILE A 87 11.18 -10.14 -6.62
C ILE A 87 10.60 -8.79 -7.05
N VAL A 88 9.72 -8.18 -6.24
CA VAL A 88 9.13 -6.86 -6.55
C VAL A 88 10.23 -5.80 -6.69
N LYS A 89 11.20 -5.78 -5.77
CA LYS A 89 12.34 -4.86 -5.81
C LYS A 89 13.19 -5.03 -7.07
N GLN A 90 13.52 -6.27 -7.43
CA GLN A 90 14.28 -6.57 -8.65
C GLN A 90 13.55 -6.07 -9.90
N ARG A 91 12.24 -6.35 -10.01
CA ARG A 91 11.41 -5.91 -11.14
C ARG A 91 11.26 -4.39 -11.21
N SER A 92 11.15 -3.72 -10.06
CA SER A 92 11.04 -2.26 -10.00
C SER A 92 12.32 -1.51 -10.42
N SER A 93 13.47 -2.21 -10.42
CA SER A 93 14.77 -1.64 -10.80
C SER A 93 15.15 -1.91 -12.26
N ALA A 94 14.42 -2.79 -12.96
CA ALA A 94 14.74 -3.25 -14.31
C ALA A 94 14.28 -2.28 -15.41
N ARG A 95 14.39 -0.97 -15.17
CA ARG A 95 13.90 0.07 -16.07
C ARG A 95 14.98 0.60 -17.00
#